data_AF-A0A5D2GYC6-F1
#
_entry.id   AF-A0A5D2GYC6-F1
#
_cell.length_a   1.000
_cell.length_b   1.000
_cell.length_c   1.000
_cell.angle_alpha   90.00
_cell.angle_beta   90.00
_cell.angle_gamma   90.00
#
_symmetry.space_group_name_H-M   'P 1'
#
loop_
_entity.id
_entity.type
_entity.pdbx_description
1 polymer ?
#
loop_
_entity_poly.entity_id
_entity_poly.type
_entity_poly.pdbx_seq_one_letter_code
_entity_poly.pdbx_strand_id
1 'polypeptide(L)'
;MIPEWKWDCMTLDFVTNLLITLRKKDAVGVIVDRLTKSAHFIPVCVDYSLKKLADFYVSEIVRLHGVPLSIVSDRDPGLTSRFWKKLQEALGTKLSFSTAFHLQTDGQSKRVIQILEDMLRCCVLEFQGSWEKYLPLVEFAYNNSYQSSLRMAPYEALYGPKCRTLLLWTESRESQIHGVNLIKDAEEIVKVIRDYLKAASDRQKSYADLKRRKI
;
A
#
# COMPACT_ATOMS: atom_id res chain seq x y z
N MET A 1 17.06 8.08 -9.62
CA MET A 1 16.44 9.43 -9.57
C MET A 1 15.56 9.48 -8.35
N ILE A 2 15.79 10.45 -7.47
CA ILE A 2 14.93 10.73 -6.31
C ILE A 2 13.86 11.71 -6.81
N PRO A 3 12.55 11.47 -6.58
CA PRO A 3 11.50 12.39 -7.02
C PRO A 3 11.60 13.72 -6.27
N GLU A 4 11.25 14.82 -6.94
CA GLU A 4 11.27 16.16 -6.34
C GLU A 4 9.98 16.45 -5.57
N TRP A 5 8.84 15.93 -6.07
CA TRP A 5 7.55 16.10 -5.43
C TRP A 5 6.84 14.78 -5.14
N LYS A 6 5.90 14.83 -4.20
CA LYS A 6 5.02 13.70 -3.87
C LYS A 6 4.20 13.33 -5.08
N TRP A 7 4.05 12.03 -5.34
CA TRP A 7 3.28 11.46 -6.45
C TRP A 7 3.81 11.78 -7.86
N ASP A 8 4.95 12.46 -8.01
CA ASP A 8 5.62 12.58 -9.31
C ASP A 8 6.06 11.22 -9.86
N CYS A 9 6.54 10.36 -8.97
CA CYS A 9 7.01 9.03 -9.32
C CYS A 9 6.35 8.00 -8.41
N MET A 10 5.62 7.06 -9.00
CA MET A 10 4.99 5.99 -8.24
C MET A 10 5.41 4.62 -8.74
N THR A 11 5.22 3.61 -7.90
CA THR A 11 5.23 2.21 -8.30
C THR A 11 3.82 1.66 -8.35
N LEU A 12 3.53 0.80 -9.31
CA LEU A 12 2.26 0.09 -9.43
C LEU A 12 2.56 -1.41 -9.60
N ASP A 13 1.98 -2.23 -8.72
CA ASP A 13 2.18 -3.67 -8.67
C ASP A 13 0.88 -4.38 -8.25
N PHE A 14 0.82 -5.69 -8.40
CA PHE A 14 -0.33 -6.49 -8.00
C PHE A 14 0.07 -7.67 -7.12
N VAL A 15 -0.61 -7.81 -5.98
CA VAL A 15 -0.60 -9.05 -5.19
C VAL A 15 -1.77 -9.90 -5.64
N THR A 16 -1.49 -11.01 -6.31
CA THR A 16 -2.49 -11.91 -6.90
C THR A 16 -2.61 -13.22 -6.11
N ASN A 17 -3.51 -14.12 -6.54
CA ASN A 17 -3.76 -15.42 -5.90
C ASN A 17 -4.26 -15.32 -4.44
N LEU A 18 -4.98 -14.26 -4.12
CA LEU A 18 -5.66 -14.14 -2.83
C LEU A 18 -6.97 -14.94 -2.87
N LEU A 19 -7.42 -15.37 -1.69
CA LEU A 19 -8.73 -16.04 -1.56
C LEU A 19 -9.84 -15.13 -2.09
N ILE A 20 -10.68 -15.66 -2.99
CA ILE A 20 -11.74 -14.89 -3.63
C ILE A 20 -12.72 -14.37 -2.57
N THR A 21 -12.99 -13.07 -2.58
CA THR A 21 -13.94 -12.43 -1.66
C THR A 21 -15.38 -12.57 -2.13
N LEU A 22 -16.35 -12.28 -1.25
CA LEU A 22 -17.78 -12.25 -1.61
C LEU A 22 -18.08 -11.26 -2.76
N ARG A 23 -17.28 -10.20 -2.89
CA ARG A 23 -17.38 -9.20 -3.96
C ARG A 23 -16.53 -9.55 -5.19
N LYS A 24 -16.07 -10.80 -5.27
CA LYS A 24 -15.25 -11.36 -6.36
C LYS A 24 -13.97 -10.56 -6.58
N LYS A 25 -13.23 -10.31 -5.50
CA LYS A 25 -11.87 -9.75 -5.54
C LYS A 25 -10.88 -10.88 -5.25
N ASP A 26 -9.83 -10.98 -6.03
CA ASP A 26 -8.81 -12.04 -5.93
C ASP A 26 -7.37 -11.48 -5.94
N ALA A 27 -7.25 -10.15 -6.00
CA ALA A 27 -5.98 -9.45 -6.01
C ALA A 27 -6.05 -8.08 -5.33
N VAL A 28 -4.89 -7.56 -4.94
CA VAL A 28 -4.72 -6.20 -4.42
C VAL A 28 -3.80 -5.43 -5.37
N GLY A 29 -4.27 -4.29 -5.88
CA GLY A 29 -3.42 -3.30 -6.52
C GLY A 29 -2.64 -2.55 -5.44
N VAL A 30 -1.31 -2.55 -5.56
CA VAL A 30 -0.38 -1.90 -4.64
C VAL A 30 0.24 -0.71 -5.36
N ILE A 31 -0.12 0.50 -4.93
CA ILE A 31 0.41 1.74 -5.48
C ILE A 31 1.20 2.43 -4.40
N VAL A 32 2.44 2.82 -4.68
CA VAL A 32 3.32 3.45 -3.69
C VAL A 32 3.96 4.70 -4.27
N ASP A 33 3.81 5.83 -3.59
CA ASP A 33 4.58 7.03 -3.89
C ASP A 33 6.05 6.83 -3.52
N ARG A 34 6.96 7.07 -4.45
CA ARG A 34 8.39 6.80 -4.23
C ARG A 34 9.06 7.81 -3.31
N LEU A 35 8.49 8.99 -3.13
CA LEU A 35 9.03 10.01 -2.23
C LEU A 35 8.58 9.80 -0.79
N THR A 36 7.27 9.87 -0.55
CA THR A 36 6.67 9.80 0.79
C THR A 36 6.44 8.37 1.27
N LYS A 37 6.55 7.38 0.38
CA LYS A 37 6.21 5.98 0.63
C LYS A 37 4.77 5.75 1.06
N SER A 38 3.89 6.74 0.85
CA SER A 38 2.46 6.55 1.03
C SER A 38 2.00 5.49 0.05
N ALA A 39 1.24 4.52 0.56
CA ALA A 39 0.73 3.42 -0.23
C ALA A 39 -0.80 3.45 -0.30
N HIS A 40 -1.34 3.00 -1.42
CA HIS A 40 -2.73 2.61 -1.55
C HIS A 40 -2.80 1.11 -1.82
N PHE A 41 -3.65 0.43 -1.05
CA PHE A 41 -3.94 -0.98 -1.18
C PHE A 41 -5.40 -1.11 -1.58
N ILE A 42 -5.62 -1.58 -2.80
CA ILE A 42 -6.95 -1.47 -3.38
C ILE A 42 -7.40 -2.83 -3.92
N PRO A 43 -8.62 -3.29 -3.59
CA PRO A 43 -9.05 -4.61 -4.00
C PRO A 43 -9.43 -4.59 -5.49
N VAL A 44 -8.80 -5.46 -6.27
CA VAL A 44 -9.00 -5.61 -7.72
C VAL A 44 -9.37 -7.05 -8.05
N CYS A 45 -9.68 -7.30 -9.33
CA CYS A 45 -9.82 -8.65 -9.85
C CYS A 45 -8.84 -8.86 -11.01
N VAL A 46 -8.19 -10.01 -11.07
CA VAL A 46 -7.22 -10.36 -12.12
C VAL A 46 -7.88 -10.33 -13.51
N ASP A 47 -9.17 -10.62 -13.59
CA ASP A 47 -9.95 -10.62 -14.82
C ASP A 47 -10.45 -9.22 -15.27
N TYR A 48 -10.03 -8.15 -14.58
CA TYR A 48 -10.43 -6.81 -14.96
C TYR A 48 -10.06 -6.50 -16.41
N SER A 49 -11.07 -6.07 -17.18
CA SER A 49 -10.82 -5.49 -18.49
C SER A 49 -9.88 -4.28 -18.37
N LEU A 50 -9.07 -4.03 -19.40
CA LEU A 50 -8.15 -2.89 -19.43
C LEU A 50 -8.87 -1.55 -19.25
N LYS A 51 -10.11 -1.43 -19.75
CA LYS A 51 -10.96 -0.25 -19.53
C LYS A 51 -11.30 -0.07 -18.04
N LYS A 52 -11.73 -1.15 -17.38
CA LYS A 52 -12.05 -1.14 -15.95
C LYS A 52 -10.82 -0.80 -15.10
N LEU A 53 -9.64 -1.28 -15.50
CA LEU A 53 -8.37 -0.90 -14.87
C LEU A 53 -8.06 0.60 -15.02
N ALA A 54 -8.34 1.19 -16.19
CA ALA A 54 -8.19 2.63 -16.41
C ALA A 54 -9.18 3.46 -15.60
N ASP A 55 -10.46 3.10 -15.62
CA ASP A 55 -11.50 3.79 -14.85
C ASP A 55 -11.15 3.80 -13.35
N PHE A 56 -10.69 2.64 -12.87
CA PHE A 56 -10.18 2.44 -11.52
C PHE A 56 -8.96 3.30 -11.20
N TYR A 57 -7.96 3.32 -12.08
CA TYR A 57 -6.75 4.11 -11.88
C TYR A 57 -7.09 5.60 -11.76
N VAL A 58 -8.05 6.08 -12.54
CA VAL A 58 -8.52 7.46 -12.47
C VAL A 58 -9.29 7.72 -11.17
N SER A 59 -10.20 6.82 -10.78
CA SER A 59 -11.06 7.02 -9.60
C SER A 59 -10.29 6.97 -8.28
N GLU A 60 -9.27 6.12 -8.20
CA GLU A 60 -8.56 5.88 -6.94
C GLU A 60 -7.26 6.66 -6.84
N ILE A 61 -6.52 6.86 -7.94
CA ILE A 61 -5.19 7.48 -7.89
C ILE A 61 -5.23 8.90 -8.46
N VAL A 62 -5.65 9.07 -9.73
CA VAL A 62 -5.60 10.38 -10.39
C VAL A 62 -6.50 11.40 -9.68
N ARG A 63 -7.67 10.98 -9.19
CA ARG A 63 -8.57 11.83 -8.43
C ARG A 63 -7.93 12.39 -7.15
N LEU A 64 -7.08 11.61 -6.48
CA LEU A 64 -6.49 11.99 -5.19
C LEU A 64 -5.19 12.79 -5.37
N HIS A 65 -4.36 12.37 -6.33
CA HIS A 65 -2.96 12.83 -6.39
C HIS A 65 -2.58 13.49 -7.71
N GLY A 66 -3.50 13.50 -8.69
CA GLY A 66 -3.21 13.93 -10.04
C GLY A 66 -2.48 12.86 -10.86
N VAL A 67 -2.04 13.27 -12.05
CA VAL A 67 -1.33 12.39 -12.99
C VAL A 67 0.16 12.39 -12.64
N PRO A 68 0.78 11.21 -12.37
CA PRO A 68 2.20 11.13 -12.06
C PRO A 68 3.06 11.38 -13.30
N LEU A 69 4.25 11.93 -13.11
CA LEU A 69 5.25 12.09 -14.17
C LEU A 69 5.82 10.74 -14.62
N SER A 70 5.95 9.78 -13.71
CA SER A 70 6.42 8.44 -14.05
C SER A 70 5.82 7.32 -13.19
N ILE A 71 5.65 6.17 -13.83
CA ILE A 71 5.21 4.93 -13.19
C ILE A 71 6.27 3.88 -13.43
N VAL A 72 6.68 3.21 -12.36
CA VAL A 72 7.45 1.97 -12.46
C VAL A 72 6.53 0.82 -12.11
N SER A 73 6.33 -0.10 -13.06
CA SER A 73 5.55 -1.30 -12.80
C SER A 73 6.34 -2.56 -13.05
N ASP A 74 5.83 -3.66 -12.54
CA ASP A 74 6.23 -4.99 -12.97
C ASP A 74 5.71 -5.27 -14.40
N ARG A 75 5.95 -6.48 -14.90
CA ARG A 75 5.62 -6.88 -16.27
C ARG A 75 4.26 -7.55 -16.39
N ASP A 76 3.34 -7.24 -15.50
CA ASP A 76 1.99 -7.81 -15.56
C ASP A 76 1.32 -7.58 -16.92
N PRO A 77 0.57 -8.57 -17.46
CA PRO A 77 -0.04 -8.48 -18.79
C PRO A 77 -0.95 -7.25 -18.98
N GLY A 78 -1.65 -6.84 -17.92
CA GLY A 78 -2.49 -5.64 -17.94
C GLY A 78 -1.68 -4.36 -18.17
N LEU A 79 -0.54 -4.22 -17.49
CA LEU A 79 0.33 -3.04 -17.51
C LEU A 79 1.24 -3.00 -18.73
N THR A 80 1.55 -4.15 -19.31
CA THR A 80 2.35 -4.24 -20.56
C THR A 80 1.52 -4.07 -21.83
N SER A 81 0.19 -4.06 -21.70
CA SER A 81 -0.77 -3.94 -22.82
C SER A 81 -0.57 -2.65 -23.64
N ARG A 82 -0.90 -2.72 -24.93
CA ARG A 82 -0.85 -1.54 -25.83
C ARG A 82 -1.78 -0.43 -25.37
N PHE A 83 -2.96 -0.80 -24.86
CA PHE A 83 -3.93 0.14 -24.33
C PHE A 83 -3.35 0.92 -23.14
N TRP A 84 -2.76 0.23 -22.15
CA TRP A 84 -2.19 0.89 -20.98
C TRP A 84 -1.04 1.82 -21.35
N LYS A 85 -0.15 1.39 -22.25
CA LYS A 85 0.92 2.25 -22.78
C LYS A 85 0.37 3.52 -23.43
N LYS A 86 -0.64 3.39 -24.29
CA LYS A 86 -1.27 4.53 -24.97
C LYS A 86 -2.00 5.47 -24.00
N LEU A 87 -2.64 4.92 -22.97
CA LEU A 87 -3.26 5.71 -21.91
C LEU A 87 -2.21 6.56 -21.18
N GLN A 88 -1.10 5.95 -20.76
CA GLN A 88 -0.04 6.67 -20.05
C GLN A 88 0.65 7.71 -20.94
N GLU A 89 0.90 7.40 -22.22
CA GLU A 89 1.39 8.37 -23.21
C GLU A 89 0.45 9.57 -23.35
N ALA A 90 -0.87 9.34 -23.42
CA ALA A 90 -1.86 10.41 -23.54
C ALA A 90 -1.97 11.27 -22.27
N LEU A 91 -1.74 10.67 -21.09
CA LEU A 91 -1.68 11.38 -19.82
C LEU A 91 -0.35 12.13 -19.60
N GLY A 92 0.66 11.91 -20.45
CA GLY A 92 2.00 12.48 -20.29
C GLY A 92 2.86 11.76 -19.26
N THR A 93 2.47 10.55 -18.85
CA THR A 93 3.17 9.75 -17.85
C THR A 93 4.19 8.82 -18.48
N LYS A 94 5.43 8.84 -17.98
CA LYS A 94 6.48 7.93 -18.41
C LYS A 94 6.34 6.56 -17.72
N LEU A 95 5.93 5.55 -18.48
CA LEU A 95 5.86 4.17 -18.00
C LEU A 95 7.21 3.45 -18.17
N SER A 96 7.71 2.85 -17.08
CA SER A 96 8.93 2.04 -17.06
C SER A 96 8.65 0.67 -16.43
N PHE A 97 9.21 -0.39 -16.99
CA PHE A 97 9.03 -1.74 -16.45
C PHE A 97 10.27 -2.20 -15.68
N SER A 98 10.07 -2.81 -14.52
CA SER A 98 11.15 -3.45 -13.78
C SER A 98 11.72 -4.63 -14.59
N THR A 99 13.02 -4.85 -14.44
CA THR A 99 13.72 -6.04 -14.95
C THR A 99 14.21 -6.83 -13.75
N ALA A 100 14.37 -8.16 -13.89
CA ALA A 100 14.92 -9.02 -12.84
C ALA A 100 16.28 -8.54 -12.28
N PHE A 101 16.99 -7.69 -13.04
CA PHE A 101 18.30 -7.15 -12.70
C PHE A 101 18.30 -5.68 -12.22
N HIS A 102 17.16 -4.96 -12.22
CA HIS A 102 17.04 -3.59 -11.69
C HIS A 102 16.37 -3.55 -10.31
N LEU A 103 17.02 -4.21 -9.34
CA LEU A 103 16.62 -4.29 -7.92
C LEU A 103 16.55 -2.94 -7.20
N GLN A 104 17.19 -1.89 -7.70
CA GLN A 104 17.29 -0.59 -7.00
C GLN A 104 15.94 0.15 -6.93
N THR A 105 15.11 0.05 -7.95
CA THR A 105 13.80 0.72 -7.99
C THR A 105 12.70 -0.17 -7.42
N ASP A 106 12.82 -1.47 -7.66
CA ASP A 106 11.90 -2.53 -7.27
C ASP A 106 12.05 -2.96 -5.80
N GLY A 107 13.18 -2.65 -5.16
CA GLY A 107 13.40 -2.99 -3.75
C GLY A 107 12.48 -2.25 -2.77
N GLN A 108 11.97 -1.06 -3.14
CA GLN A 108 11.01 -0.33 -2.30
C GLN A 108 9.62 -0.95 -2.38
N SER A 109 9.05 -1.11 -3.57
CA SER A 109 7.75 -1.76 -3.80
C SER A 109 7.73 -3.19 -3.24
N LYS A 110 8.77 -4.00 -3.50
CA LYS A 110 8.91 -5.35 -2.95
C LYS A 110 8.84 -5.39 -1.43
N ARG A 111 9.46 -4.42 -0.75
CA ARG A 111 9.39 -4.35 0.71
C ARG A 111 7.98 -4.00 1.18
N VAL A 112 7.29 -3.10 0.49
CA VAL A 112 5.88 -2.76 0.80
C VAL A 112 4.98 -3.97 0.60
N ILE A 113 5.14 -4.69 -0.51
CA ILE A 113 4.38 -5.90 -0.82
C ILE A 113 4.59 -6.96 0.26
N GLN A 114 5.83 -7.20 0.67
CA GLN A 114 6.10 -8.17 1.75
C GLN A 114 5.43 -7.77 3.07
N ILE A 115 5.47 -6.48 3.40
CA ILE A 115 4.81 -5.94 4.59
C ILE A 115 3.29 -6.14 4.49
N LEU A 116 2.70 -5.83 3.33
CA LEU A 116 1.28 -6.06 3.07
C LEU A 116 0.90 -7.53 3.20
N GLU A 117 1.64 -8.45 2.58
CA GLU A 117 1.40 -9.89 2.67
C GLU A 117 1.43 -10.37 4.12
N ASP A 118 2.40 -9.91 4.90
CA ASP A 118 2.50 -10.25 6.32
C ASP A 118 1.29 -9.72 7.10
N MET A 119 0.87 -8.46 6.87
CA MET A 119 -0.31 -7.87 7.50
C MET A 119 -1.60 -8.62 7.13
N LEU A 120 -1.77 -8.96 5.84
CA LEU A 120 -2.94 -9.70 5.36
C LEU A 120 -2.97 -11.11 5.94
N ARG A 121 -1.83 -11.80 6.01
CA ARG A 121 -1.75 -13.13 6.65
C ARG A 121 -2.18 -13.07 8.10
N CYS A 122 -1.77 -12.04 8.84
CA CYS A 122 -2.19 -11.85 10.23
C CYS A 122 -3.68 -11.53 10.32
N CYS A 123 -4.21 -10.69 9.43
CA CYS A 123 -5.62 -10.37 9.43
C CYS A 123 -6.50 -11.60 9.17
N VAL A 124 -6.09 -12.49 8.26
CA VAL A 124 -6.82 -13.72 7.96
C VAL A 124 -6.75 -14.74 9.10
N LEU A 125 -5.64 -14.79 9.84
CA LEU A 125 -5.47 -15.70 10.98
C LEU A 125 -6.21 -15.24 12.24
N GLU A 126 -6.10 -13.95 12.57
CA GLU A 126 -6.68 -13.37 13.80
C GLU A 126 -8.15 -13.00 13.63
N PHE A 127 -8.55 -12.51 12.45
CA PHE A 127 -9.89 -12.01 12.21
C PHE A 127 -10.63 -12.91 11.21
N GLN A 128 -11.67 -13.58 11.69
CA GLN A 128 -12.58 -14.33 10.80
C GLN A 128 -13.18 -13.36 9.76
N GLY A 129 -13.05 -13.69 8.47
CA GLY A 129 -13.66 -12.89 7.39
C GLY A 129 -12.77 -12.70 6.16
N SER A 130 -13.29 -11.92 5.22
CA SER A 130 -12.58 -11.62 3.96
C SER A 130 -11.53 -10.55 4.16
N TRP A 131 -10.32 -10.77 3.63
CA TRP A 131 -9.21 -9.82 3.65
C TRP A 131 -9.58 -8.43 3.11
N GLU A 132 -10.53 -8.35 2.16
CA GLU A 132 -11.01 -7.08 1.59
C GLU A 132 -11.61 -6.16 2.65
N LYS A 133 -12.26 -6.71 3.70
CA LYS A 133 -12.84 -5.93 4.79
C LYS A 133 -11.77 -5.18 5.59
N TYR A 134 -10.60 -5.78 5.74
CA TYR A 134 -9.52 -5.26 6.58
C TYR A 134 -8.53 -4.38 5.81
N LEU A 135 -8.58 -4.42 4.47
CA LEU A 135 -7.64 -3.69 3.62
C LEU A 135 -7.54 -2.18 3.93
N PRO A 136 -8.64 -1.44 4.21
CA PRO A 136 -8.55 -0.04 4.61
C PRO A 136 -7.80 0.17 5.94
N LEU A 137 -7.98 -0.74 6.91
CA LEU A 137 -7.27 -0.68 8.19
C LEU A 137 -5.80 -1.06 8.05
N VAL A 138 -5.49 -1.99 7.15
CA VAL A 138 -4.11 -2.36 6.78
C VAL A 138 -3.40 -1.17 6.13
N GLU A 139 -4.03 -0.50 5.16
CA GLU A 139 -3.50 0.72 4.54
C GLU A 139 -3.28 1.82 5.59
N PHE A 140 -4.27 2.05 6.44
CA PHE A 140 -4.17 3.03 7.52
C PHE A 140 -3.00 2.70 8.47
N ALA A 141 -2.86 1.45 8.90
CA ALA A 141 -1.79 1.03 9.78
C ALA A 141 -0.42 1.18 9.13
N TYR A 142 -0.29 0.82 7.85
CA TYR A 142 0.95 0.99 7.08
C TYR A 142 1.36 2.47 6.97
N ASN A 143 0.45 3.32 6.48
CA ASN A 143 0.74 4.74 6.23
C ASN A 143 1.00 5.53 7.51
N ASN A 144 0.53 5.04 8.66
CA ASN A 144 0.74 5.67 9.96
C ASN A 144 1.84 5.01 10.80
N SER A 145 2.54 4.02 10.25
CA SER A 145 3.66 3.37 10.92
C SER A 145 4.98 4.05 10.58
N TYR A 146 5.85 4.15 11.59
CA TYR A 146 7.15 4.78 11.43
C TYR A 146 8.00 4.03 10.41
N GLN A 147 8.52 4.76 9.41
CA GLN A 147 9.46 4.19 8.45
C GLN A 147 10.87 4.73 8.68
N SER A 148 11.80 3.81 8.98
CA SER A 148 13.20 4.14 9.30
C SER A 148 13.91 4.96 8.23
N SER A 149 13.60 4.72 6.95
CA SER A 149 14.15 5.48 5.82
C SER A 149 13.62 6.91 5.69
N LEU A 150 12.41 7.17 6.20
CA LEU A 150 11.80 8.51 6.18
C LEU A 150 12.02 9.26 7.49
N ARG A 151 12.32 8.52 8.57
CA ARG A 151 12.34 9.02 9.95
C ARG A 151 11.01 9.61 10.43
N MET A 152 9.92 9.22 9.77
CA MET A 152 8.54 9.60 10.06
C MET A 152 7.58 8.57 9.44
N ALA A 153 6.28 8.74 9.67
CA ALA A 153 5.26 7.93 9.00
C ALA A 153 5.00 8.45 7.57
N PRO A 154 4.66 7.59 6.60
CA PRO A 154 4.29 8.03 5.25
C PRO A 154 3.18 9.09 5.22
N TYR A 155 2.20 9.00 6.12
CA TYR A 155 1.15 10.00 6.29
C TYR A 155 1.72 11.38 6.64
N GLU A 156 2.66 11.43 7.59
CA GLU A 156 3.32 12.67 8.02
C GLU A 156 4.14 13.26 6.87
N ALA A 157 4.85 12.42 6.11
CA ALA A 157 5.58 12.84 4.92
C ALA A 157 4.66 13.38 3.81
N LEU A 158 3.46 12.82 3.66
CA LEU A 158 2.52 13.20 2.60
C LEU A 158 1.74 14.48 2.92
N TYR A 159 1.26 14.61 4.15
CA TYR A 159 0.35 15.68 4.56
C TYR A 159 1.01 16.77 5.39
N GLY A 160 2.14 16.49 6.05
CA GLY A 160 2.83 17.41 6.95
C GLY A 160 2.62 17.09 8.44
N PRO A 161 1.39 17.13 8.98
CA PRO A 161 1.15 16.82 10.39
C PRO A 161 1.06 15.31 10.62
N LYS A 162 1.36 14.89 11.85
CA LYS A 162 1.06 13.54 12.31
C LYS A 162 -0.45 13.29 12.25
N CYS A 163 -0.84 12.08 11.80
CA CYS A 163 -2.23 11.69 11.80
C CYS A 163 -2.78 11.70 13.23
N ARG A 164 -4.00 12.23 13.39
CA ARG A 164 -4.79 11.98 14.60
C ARG A 164 -5.26 10.52 14.52
N THR A 165 -4.66 9.64 15.31
CA THR A 165 -5.01 8.22 15.28
C THR A 165 -6.32 7.96 16.02
N LEU A 166 -7.05 6.91 15.64
CA LEU A 166 -8.20 6.40 16.40
C LEU A 166 -7.86 6.20 17.89
N LEU A 167 -6.66 5.67 18.19
CA LEU A 167 -6.15 5.50 19.56
C LEU A 167 -5.99 6.81 20.38
N LEU A 168 -6.03 7.98 19.73
CA LEU A 168 -5.95 9.32 20.35
C LEU A 168 -7.33 10.01 20.44
N TRP A 169 -8.39 9.38 19.95
CA TRP A 169 -9.75 9.91 20.03
C TRP A 169 -10.27 9.97 21.47
N THR A 170 -9.76 9.08 22.33
CA THR A 170 -10.11 9.00 23.76
C THR A 170 -9.75 10.25 24.55
N GLU A 171 -8.81 11.08 24.09
CA GLU A 171 -8.43 12.32 24.79
C GLU A 171 -9.36 13.50 24.47
N SER A 172 -10.21 13.39 23.45
CA SER A 172 -11.11 14.48 23.02
C SER A 172 -12.59 14.11 23.17
N ARG A 173 -13.10 14.37 24.37
CA ARG A 173 -14.52 14.56 24.75
C ARG A 173 -15.48 13.36 24.70
N GLU A 174 -16.11 13.17 25.87
CA GLU A 174 -17.47 12.67 26.11
C GLU A 174 -18.22 12.09 24.90
N SER A 175 -18.43 10.77 24.87
CA SER A 175 -19.56 10.21 24.12
C SER A 175 -19.94 8.80 24.60
N GLN A 176 -20.95 8.76 25.47
CA GLN A 176 -21.92 7.67 25.53
C GLN A 176 -22.70 7.63 24.22
N ILE A 177 -22.26 6.90 23.18
CA ILE A 177 -23.08 6.66 21.99
C ILE A 177 -22.78 5.26 21.46
N HIS A 178 -23.82 4.54 21.01
CA HIS A 178 -23.83 3.19 20.41
C HIS A 178 -22.76 2.87 19.31
N GLY A 179 -21.88 3.81 18.95
CA GLY A 179 -20.75 3.63 18.01
C GLY A 179 -19.40 3.29 18.66
N VAL A 180 -19.31 3.22 19.99
CA VAL A 180 -18.08 2.85 20.71
C VAL A 180 -17.55 1.48 20.31
N ASN A 181 -18.41 0.54 19.90
CA ASN A 181 -17.97 -0.81 19.51
C ASN A 181 -17.21 -0.81 18.17
N LEU A 182 -17.69 -0.13 17.13
CA LEU A 182 -16.99 -0.09 15.83
C LEU A 182 -15.62 0.61 15.92
N ILE A 183 -15.53 1.65 16.76
CA ILE A 183 -14.27 2.36 17.00
C ILE A 183 -13.31 1.46 17.78
N LYS A 184 -13.77 0.82 18.86
CA LYS A 184 -12.98 -0.15 19.63
C LYS A 184 -12.51 -1.33 18.77
N ASP A 185 -13.39 -1.89 17.94
CA ASP A 185 -13.06 -2.99 17.03
C ASP A 185 -11.96 -2.53 16.04
N ALA A 186 -12.10 -1.34 15.45
CA ALA A 186 -11.08 -0.79 14.57
C ALA A 186 -9.76 -0.49 15.29
N GLU A 187 -9.81 0.03 16.52
CA GLU A 187 -8.64 0.27 17.36
C GLU A 187 -7.89 -1.02 17.69
N GLU A 188 -8.62 -2.08 18.07
CA GLU A 188 -8.07 -3.39 18.38
C GLU A 188 -7.43 -4.01 17.14
N ILE A 189 -8.13 -3.97 15.99
CA ILE A 189 -7.58 -4.44 14.71
C ILE A 189 -6.32 -3.66 14.33
N VAL A 190 -6.34 -2.33 14.40
CA VAL A 190 -5.17 -1.50 14.07
C VAL A 190 -4.02 -1.76 15.03
N LYS A 191 -4.29 -1.99 16.32
CA LYS A 191 -3.26 -2.34 17.30
C LYS A 191 -2.59 -3.67 16.96
N VAL A 192 -3.37 -4.71 16.68
CA VAL A 192 -2.85 -6.03 16.27
C VAL A 192 -2.02 -5.90 14.99
N ILE A 193 -2.52 -5.20 13.98
CA ILE A 193 -1.79 -4.98 12.72
C ILE A 193 -0.45 -4.26 12.99
N ARG A 194 -0.42 -3.27 13.88
CA ARG A 194 0.81 -2.55 14.26
C ARG A 194 1.82 -3.42 14.99
N ASP A 195 1.36 -4.31 15.88
CA ASP A 195 2.25 -5.23 16.59
C ASP A 195 2.89 -6.23 15.60
N TYR A 196 2.12 -6.74 14.64
CA TYR A 196 2.63 -7.60 13.57
C TYR A 196 3.57 -6.87 12.61
N LEU A 197 3.26 -5.63 12.24
CA LEU A 197 4.15 -4.76 11.47
C LEU A 197 5.51 -4.62 12.13
N LYS A 198 5.51 -4.37 13.45
CA LYS A 198 6.74 -4.24 14.23
C LYS A 198 7.52 -5.56 14.21
N ALA A 199 6.85 -6.68 14.46
CA ALA A 199 7.46 -8.00 14.39
C ALA A 199 8.00 -8.36 12.99
N ALA A 200 7.33 -7.96 11.91
CA ALA A 200 7.79 -8.15 10.54
C ALA A 200 9.03 -7.27 10.25
N SER A 201 9.00 -5.99 10.66
CA SER A 201 10.14 -5.08 10.55
C SER A 201 11.37 -5.59 11.30
N ASP A 202 11.19 -6.09 12.53
CA ASP A 202 12.27 -6.63 13.35
C ASP A 202 12.88 -7.89 12.72
N ARG A 203 12.05 -8.79 12.17
CA ARG A 203 12.50 -9.96 11.40
C ARG A 203 13.29 -9.54 10.15
N GLN A 204 12.81 -8.57 9.37
CA GLN A 204 13.52 -8.08 8.19
C GLN A 204 14.88 -7.46 8.57
N LYS A 205 14.94 -6.72 9.68
CA LYS A 205 16.19 -6.16 10.21
C LYS A 205 17.16 -7.28 10.59
N SER A 206 16.72 -8.30 11.32
CA SER A 206 17.60 -9.43 11.70
C SER A 206 18.15 -10.18 10.49
N TYR A 207 17.34 -10.41 9.46
CA TYR A 207 17.81 -11.05 8.21
C TYR A 207 18.84 -10.20 7.46
N ALA A 208 18.64 -8.87 7.40
CA ALA A 208 19.58 -7.96 6.77
C ALA A 208 20.92 -7.91 7.52
N ASP A 209 20.88 -7.90 8.85
CA ASP A 209 22.07 -7.87 9.71
C ASP A 209 22.86 -9.19 9.63
N LEU A 210 22.18 -10.34 9.57
CA LEU A 210 22.81 -11.65 9.33
C LEU A 210 23.52 -11.72 7.99
N LYS A 211 22.97 -11.12 6.92
CA LYS A 211 23.63 -11.04 5.61
C LYS A 211 24.83 -10.09 5.59
N ARG A 212 24.86 -9.06 6.44
CA ARG A 212 25.99 -8.11 6.52
C ARG A 212 27.21 -8.65 7.26
N ARG A 213 27.05 -9.63 8.15
CA ARG A 213 28.15 -10.26 8.92
C ARG A 213 29.03 -11.24 8.11
N LYS A 214 28.90 -11.28 6.78
CA LYS A 214 29.70 -12.13 5.87
C LYS A 214 30.74 -11.35 5.03
N ILE A 215 31.32 -10.28 5.59
CA ILE A 215 32.48 -9.59 5.01
C ILE A 215 33.56 -9.53 6.09
#